data_AF-A0A2D8LL20-F1
#
_entry.id   AF-A0A2D8LL20-F1
#
_cell.length_a   1.000
_cell.length_b   1.000
_cell.length_c   1.000
_cell.angle_alpha   90.00
_cell.angle_beta   90.00
_cell.angle_gamma   90.00
#
_symmetry.space_group_name_H-M   'P 1'
#
loop_
_entity.id
_entity.type
_entity.pdbx_description
1 polymer ?
#
loop_
_entity_poly.entity_id
_entity_poly.type
_entity_poly.pdbx_seq_one_letter_code
_entity_poly.pdbx_strand_id
1 'polypeptide(L)'
;ISHEMQDETDHADQMIKRILFLEGMPDLTHREPLRVGHTVPEMLQNDLDLEYAVVKNLREGIALCEKEDDYETRQMLLKQLEDTELDHTHWLEQQLGLIDKMGLRNYQQAMTLAEA
;
A
#
# COMPACT_ATOMS: atom_id res chain seq x y z
N ILE A 1 -5.93 11.54 1.76
CA ILE A 1 -6.03 11.01 0.38
C ILE A 1 -4.76 11.31 -0.44
N SER A 2 -4.27 12.55 -0.51
CA SER A 2 -3.06 12.85 -1.33
C SER A 2 -1.76 12.19 -0.86
N HIS A 3 -1.69 11.77 0.42
CA HIS A 3 -0.50 11.14 1.01
C HIS A 3 -0.22 9.76 0.40
N GLU A 4 -1.15 8.81 0.59
CA GLU A 4 -1.04 7.43 0.10
C GLU A 4 -0.79 7.34 -1.41
N MET A 5 -1.52 8.11 -2.23
CA MET A 5 -1.28 8.15 -3.68
C MET A 5 0.14 8.66 -4.03
N GLN A 6 0.64 9.64 -3.27
CA GLN A 6 1.98 10.19 -3.49
C GLN A 6 3.05 9.16 -3.11
N ASP A 7 2.90 8.52 -1.96
CA ASP A 7 3.80 7.46 -1.49
C ASP A 7 3.86 6.31 -2.51
N GLU A 8 2.72 5.84 -3.01
CA GLU A 8 2.70 4.76 -4.00
C GLU A 8 3.29 5.17 -5.37
N THR A 9 3.15 6.44 -5.75
CA THR A 9 3.78 6.96 -6.97
C THR A 9 5.31 7.04 -6.80
N ASP A 10 5.78 7.44 -5.62
CA ASP A 10 7.19 7.49 -5.28
C ASP A 10 7.80 6.09 -5.14
N HIS A 11 7.05 5.12 -4.59
CA HIS A 11 7.43 3.71 -4.56
C HIS A 11 7.64 3.16 -5.97
N ALA A 12 6.68 3.41 -6.87
CA ALA A 12 6.76 2.97 -8.26
C ALA A 12 7.96 3.62 -8.99
N ASP A 13 8.20 4.92 -8.78
CA ASP A 13 9.35 5.63 -9.36
C ASP A 13 10.69 5.04 -8.89
N GLN A 14 10.82 4.72 -7.60
CA GLN A 14 12.02 4.05 -7.05
C GLN A 14 12.23 2.68 -7.69
N MET A 15 11.18 1.86 -7.82
CA MET A 15 11.28 0.53 -8.44
C MET A 15 11.68 0.63 -9.92
N ILE A 16 11.07 1.53 -10.68
CA ILE A 16 11.40 1.75 -12.09
C ILE A 16 12.87 2.14 -12.25
N LYS A 17 13.34 3.10 -11.44
CA LYS A 17 14.75 3.53 -11.45
C LYS A 17 15.68 2.39 -11.08
N ARG A 18 15.33 1.58 -10.09
CA ARG A 18 16.15 0.44 -9.67
C ARG A 18 16.25 -0.64 -10.74
N ILE A 19 15.13 -0.98 -11.40
CA ILE A 19 15.10 -1.93 -12.51
C ILE A 19 15.98 -1.43 -13.68
N LEU A 20 15.86 -0.16 -14.05
CA LEU A 20 16.68 0.43 -15.12
C LEU A 20 18.17 0.48 -14.75
N PHE A 21 18.50 0.77 -13.49
CA PHE A 21 19.88 0.75 -13.00
C PHE A 21 20.51 -0.65 -13.08
N LEU A 22 19.72 -1.71 -12.87
CA LEU A 22 20.11 -3.11 -13.03
C LEU A 22 20.03 -3.59 -14.49
N GLU A 23 19.94 -2.67 -15.46
CA GLU A 23 19.84 -2.93 -16.91
C GLU A 23 18.60 -3.75 -17.32
N GLY A 24 17.56 -3.75 -16.49
CA GLY A 24 16.27 -4.37 -16.76
C GLY A 24 15.31 -3.48 -17.54
N MET A 25 14.18 -4.05 -17.95
CA MET A 25 13.09 -3.34 -18.65
C MET A 25 11.83 -3.36 -17.77
N PRO A 26 11.45 -2.23 -17.15
CA PRO A 26 10.23 -2.14 -16.35
C PRO A 26 8.98 -2.44 -17.19
N ASP A 27 8.05 -3.20 -16.63
CA ASP A 27 6.76 -3.49 -17.27
C ASP A 27 5.64 -2.71 -16.57
N LEU A 28 5.01 -1.81 -17.31
CA LEU A 28 3.88 -0.97 -16.85
C LEU A 28 2.56 -1.35 -17.53
N THR A 29 2.56 -2.45 -18.29
CA THR A 29 1.41 -2.88 -19.11
C THR A 29 0.55 -3.92 -18.40
N HIS A 30 1.17 -4.76 -17.56
CA HIS A 30 0.45 -5.74 -16.74
C HIS A 30 0.04 -5.14 -15.40
N ARG A 31 -1.26 -5.21 -15.10
CA ARG A 31 -1.82 -4.76 -13.82
C ARG A 31 -2.90 -5.73 -13.35
N GLU A 32 -2.89 -6.05 -12.07
CA GLU A 32 -4.01 -6.74 -11.43
C GLU A 32 -5.30 -5.92 -11.58
N PRO A 33 -6.47 -6.57 -11.74
CA PRO A 33 -7.75 -5.87 -11.85
C PRO A 33 -8.04 -5.02 -10.60
N LEU A 34 -8.55 -3.81 -10.83
CA LEU A 34 -9.02 -2.93 -9.75
C LEU A 34 -10.26 -3.50 -9.06
N ARG A 35 -10.25 -3.53 -7.72
CA ARG A 35 -11.40 -3.86 -6.89
C ARG A 35 -12.08 -2.60 -6.37
N VAL A 36 -12.86 -1.94 -7.22
CA VAL A 36 -13.57 -0.71 -6.83
C VAL A 36 -14.81 -1.04 -5.98
N GLY A 37 -14.83 -0.58 -4.73
CA GLY A 37 -15.97 -0.75 -3.82
C GLY A 37 -17.12 0.23 -4.09
N HIS A 38 -18.35 -0.13 -3.71
CA HIS A 38 -19.54 0.73 -3.87
C HIS A 38 -19.98 1.37 -2.54
N THR A 39 -19.42 0.93 -1.43
CA THR A 39 -19.65 1.49 -0.10
C THR A 39 -18.31 1.80 0.58
N VAL A 40 -18.29 2.72 1.53
CA VAL A 40 -17.07 3.08 2.27
C VAL A 40 -16.41 1.85 2.92
N PRO A 41 -17.13 0.94 3.59
CA PRO A 41 -16.51 -0.29 4.11
C PRO A 41 -15.92 -1.19 3.02
N GLU A 42 -16.59 -1.33 1.88
CA GLU A 42 -16.05 -2.12 0.75
C GLU A 42 -14.79 -1.50 0.17
N MET A 43 -14.74 -0.17 0.02
CA MET A 43 -13.55 0.54 -0.46
C MET A 43 -12.36 0.29 0.48
N LEU A 44 -12.54 0.58 1.78
CA LEU A 44 -11.49 0.41 2.78
C LEU A 44 -11.03 -1.05 2.91
N GLN A 45 -11.95 -2.02 2.82
CA GLN A 45 -11.59 -3.44 2.87
C GLN A 45 -10.85 -3.89 1.60
N ASN A 46 -11.25 -3.41 0.42
CA ASN A 46 -10.55 -3.73 -0.81
C ASN A 46 -9.13 -3.15 -0.81
N ASP A 47 -8.95 -1.94 -0.28
CA ASP A 47 -7.64 -1.32 -0.13
C ASP A 47 -6.80 -2.10 0.89
N LEU A 48 -7.38 -2.52 2.03
CA LEU A 48 -6.67 -3.33 3.04
C LEU A 48 -6.24 -4.70 2.49
N ASP A 49 -7.11 -5.35 1.72
CA ASP A 49 -6.78 -6.63 1.07
C ASP A 49 -5.61 -6.46 0.08
N LEU A 50 -5.56 -5.33 -0.64
CA LEU A 50 -4.46 -5.00 -1.53
C LEU A 50 -3.17 -4.79 -0.73
N GLU A 51 -3.22 -4.03 0.35
CA GLU A 51 -2.03 -3.77 1.18
C GLU A 51 -1.46 -5.05 1.80
N TYR A 52 -2.30 -5.96 2.28
CA TYR A 52 -1.81 -7.26 2.73
C TYR A 52 -1.13 -8.08 1.62
N ALA A 53 -1.61 -7.97 0.37
CA ALA A 53 -0.95 -8.61 -0.77
C ALA A 53 0.40 -7.94 -1.09
N VAL A 54 0.47 -6.60 -1.01
CA VAL A 54 1.71 -5.82 -1.16
C VAL A 54 2.73 -6.21 -0.09
N VAL A 55 2.34 -6.24 1.19
CA VAL A 55 3.18 -6.70 2.31
C VAL A 55 3.78 -8.08 2.05
N LYS A 56 2.95 -9.02 1.60
CA LYS A 56 3.41 -10.37 1.28
C LYS A 56 4.46 -10.34 0.16
N ASN A 57 4.18 -9.63 -0.94
CA ASN A 57 5.08 -9.54 -2.09
C ASN A 57 6.41 -8.85 -1.73
N LEU A 58 6.35 -7.78 -0.94
CA LEU A 58 7.54 -7.06 -0.46
C LEU A 58 8.41 -7.98 0.42
N ARG A 59 7.82 -8.73 1.35
CA ARG A 59 8.56 -9.69 2.19
C ARG A 59 9.22 -10.79 1.36
N GLU A 60 8.54 -11.31 0.34
CA GLU A 60 9.11 -12.29 -0.59
C GLU A 60 10.26 -11.69 -1.41
N GLY A 61 10.10 -10.46 -1.91
CA GLY A 61 11.14 -9.72 -2.62
C GLY A 61 12.38 -9.43 -1.76
N ILE A 62 12.18 -8.97 -0.52
CA ILE A 62 13.24 -8.72 0.47
C ILE A 62 14.04 -10.00 0.73
N ALA A 63 13.36 -11.14 0.92
CA ALA A 63 14.02 -12.43 1.14
C ALA A 63 14.83 -12.88 -0.08
N LEU A 64 14.34 -12.62 -1.29
CA LEU A 64 15.08 -12.89 -2.53
C LEU A 64 16.32 -11.99 -2.64
N CYS A 65 16.18 -10.69 -2.42
CA CYS A 65 17.31 -9.76 -2.46
C CYS A 65 18.42 -10.15 -1.47
N GLU A 66 18.05 -10.57 -0.25
CA GLU A 66 19.02 -11.08 0.73
C GLU A 66 19.76 -12.31 0.23
N LYS A 67 19.05 -13.25 -0.39
CA LYS A 67 19.63 -14.50 -0.90
C LYS A 67 20.62 -14.25 -2.04
N GLU A 68 20.36 -13.24 -2.86
CA GLU A 68 21.17 -12.89 -4.03
C GLU A 68 22.19 -11.76 -3.74
N ASP A 69 22.42 -11.42 -2.47
CA ASP A 69 23.33 -10.36 -2.01
C ASP A 69 23.02 -8.95 -2.58
N ASP A 70 21.77 -8.69 -2.98
CA ASP A 70 21.31 -7.38 -3.44
C ASP A 70 20.81 -6.50 -2.27
N TYR A 71 21.78 -6.02 -1.49
CA TYR A 71 21.49 -5.26 -0.27
C TYR A 71 20.84 -3.89 -0.52
N GLU A 72 21.13 -3.26 -1.66
CA GLU A 72 20.57 -1.95 -2.01
C GLU A 72 19.08 -2.06 -2.39
N THR A 73 18.70 -3.05 -3.21
CA THR A 73 17.28 -3.31 -3.50
C THR A 73 16.57 -3.75 -2.23
N ARG A 74 17.19 -4.59 -1.40
CA ARG A 74 16.63 -5.00 -0.11
C ARG A 74 16.30 -3.80 0.77
N GLN A 75 17.23 -2.85 0.92
CA GLN A 75 17.01 -1.65 1.75
C GLN A 75 15.88 -0.78 1.22
N MET A 76 15.79 -0.60 -0.10
CA MET A 76 14.67 0.10 -0.74
C MET A 76 13.33 -0.58 -0.44
N LEU A 77 13.23 -1.90 -0.64
CA LEU A 77 12.00 -2.65 -0.39
C LEU A 77 11.61 -2.67 1.10
N LEU A 78 12.58 -2.68 2.01
CA LEU A 78 12.32 -2.57 3.45
C LEU A 78 11.68 -1.24 3.82
N LYS A 79 12.10 -0.14 3.17
CA LYS A 79 11.51 1.17 3.43
C LYS A 79 10.04 1.21 2.99
N GLN A 80 9.75 0.71 1.79
CA GLN A 80 8.39 0.61 1.29
C GLN A 80 7.52 -0.32 2.16
N LEU A 81 8.09 -1.42 2.67
CA LEU A 81 7.38 -2.30 3.59
C LEU A 81 7.02 -1.59 4.90
N GLU A 82 7.90 -0.75 5.43
CA GLU A 82 7.63 0.05 6.63
C GLU A 82 6.46 1.01 6.39
N ASP A 83 6.47 1.72 5.27
CA ASP A 83 5.42 2.68 4.89
C ASP A 83 4.07 1.95 4.71
N THR A 84 4.05 0.81 4.02
CA THR A 84 2.85 -0.02 3.85
C THR A 84 2.32 -0.62 5.16
N GLU A 85 3.17 -1.23 5.99
CA GLU A 85 2.72 -1.96 7.20
C GLU A 85 2.33 -1.01 8.34
N LEU A 86 3.15 0.01 8.60
CA LEU A 86 3.00 0.86 9.78
C LEU A 86 2.09 2.06 9.55
N ASP A 87 1.89 2.47 8.30
CA ASP A 87 0.99 3.56 7.95
C ASP A 87 -0.28 3.02 7.28
N HIS A 88 -0.21 2.57 6.03
CA HIS A 88 -1.41 2.31 5.21
C HIS A 88 -2.28 1.20 5.81
N THR A 89 -1.68 0.02 6.03
CA THR A 89 -2.37 -1.14 6.60
C THR A 89 -2.95 -0.79 7.97
N HIS A 90 -2.14 -0.17 8.82
CA HIS A 90 -2.55 0.19 10.17
C HIS A 90 -3.70 1.20 10.18
N TRP A 91 -3.66 2.20 9.31
CA TRP A 91 -4.70 3.20 9.18
C TRP A 91 -6.02 2.58 8.74
N LEU A 92 -5.99 1.70 7.73
CA LEU A 92 -7.17 1.00 7.20
C LEU A 92 -7.81 0.08 8.26
N GLU A 93 -6.99 -0.67 9.00
CA GLU A 93 -7.45 -1.49 10.14
C GLU A 93 -8.16 -0.64 11.20
N GLN A 94 -7.59 0.53 11.54
CA GLN A 94 -8.22 1.46 12.47
C GLN A 94 -9.56 1.98 11.94
N GLN A 95 -9.64 2.35 10.66
CA GLN A 95 -10.88 2.86 10.06
C GLN A 95 -11.99 1.81 10.09
N LEU A 96 -11.69 0.59 9.66
CA LEU A 96 -12.64 -0.53 9.69
C LEU A 96 -13.05 -0.86 11.12
N GLY A 97 -12.11 -0.83 12.08
CA GLY A 97 -12.39 -1.02 13.50
C GLY A 97 -13.25 0.10 14.11
N LEU A 98 -13.12 1.34 13.63
CA LEU A 98 -14.00 2.44 14.03
C LEU A 98 -15.41 2.23 13.49
N ILE A 99 -15.55 1.84 12.21
CA ILE A 99 -16.84 1.52 11.60
C ILE A 99 -17.56 0.43 12.39
N ASP A 100 -16.87 -0.63 12.80
CA ASP A 100 -17.43 -1.71 13.62
C ASP A 100 -17.94 -1.21 14.98
N LYS A 101 -17.15 -0.37 15.66
CA LYS A 101 -17.48 0.13 17.01
C LYS A 101 -18.62 1.15 17.03
N MET A 102 -18.71 2.03 16.03
CA MET A 102 -19.64 3.16 16.05
C MET A 102 -20.75 3.09 15.02
N GLY A 103 -20.66 2.15 14.07
CA GLY A 103 -21.55 2.03 12.93
C GLY A 103 -21.22 3.03 11.81
N LEU A 104 -21.46 2.61 10.56
CA LEU A 104 -21.11 3.36 9.35
C LEU A 104 -21.63 4.81 9.34
N ARG A 105 -22.88 5.03 9.77
CA ARG A 105 -23.48 6.37 9.77
C ARG A 105 -22.74 7.36 10.66
N ASN A 106 -22.35 6.93 11.87
CA ASN A 106 -21.63 7.78 12.81
C ASN A 106 -20.19 8.01 12.36
N TYR A 107 -19.55 6.99 11.79
CA TYR A 107 -18.23 7.11 11.18
C TYR A 107 -18.23 8.16 10.06
N GLN A 108 -19.15 8.05 9.08
CA GLN A 108 -19.25 9.00 7.98
C GLN A 108 -19.53 10.44 8.46
N GLN A 109 -20.38 10.60 9.48
CA GLN A 109 -20.62 11.91 10.08
C GLN A 109 -19.35 12.49 10.73
N ALA A 110 -18.56 11.67 11.44
CA ALA A 110 -17.31 12.11 12.05
C ALA A 110 -16.27 12.54 11.00
N MET A 111 -16.18 11.83 9.87
CA MET A 111 -15.25 12.16 8.79
C MET A 111 -15.55 13.52 8.13
N THR A 112 -16.82 13.92 8.04
CA THR A 112 -17.17 15.26 7.53
C THR A 112 -16.81 16.41 8.46
N LEU A 113 -16.68 16.16 9.76
CA LEU A 113 -16.35 17.18 10.76
C LEU A 113 -14.84 17.38 10.91
N ALA A 114 -14.04 16.36 10.57
CA ALA A 114 -12.59 16.44 10.58
C ALA A 114 -12.02 17.34 9.46
N GLU A 115 -12.82 17.68 8.46
CA GLU A 115 -12.45 18.54 7.31
C GLU A 115 -12.93 20.00 7.46
N ALA A 116 -13.53 20.36 8.60
CA ALA A 116 -14.05 21.72 8.91
C ALA A 116 -13.16 22.45 9.92
#